data_AF-A0A0S6WR77-F1
#
_entry.id   AF-A0A0S6WR77-F1
#
_cell.length_a   1.000
_cell.length_b   1.000
_cell.length_c   1.000
_cell.angle_alpha   90.00
_cell.angle_beta   90.00
_cell.angle_gamma   90.00
#
_symmetry.space_group_name_H-M   'P 1'
#
loop_
_entity.id
_entity.type
_entity.pdbx_description
1 polymer ?
#
loop_
_entity_poly.entity_id
_entity_poly.type
_entity_poly.pdbx_seq_one_letter_code
_entity_poly.pdbx_strand_id
1 'polypeptide(L)'
;MIRWKQDQLGFPDYGLTFANPDFVTYAKSYGATGHRIEQSSQLIPVLDAAFKAGGVHLVDLPVDYSENNKVLIDELGAKVCDL
;
A
#
# COMPACT_ATOMS: atom_id res chain seq x y z
N MET A 1 -13.43 6.90 -11.80
CA MET A 1 -13.16 5.47 -12.04
C MET A 1 -11.76 5.19 -11.49
N ILE A 2 -11.54 4.05 -10.81
CA ILE A 2 -10.20 3.69 -10.29
C ILE A 2 -9.30 3.14 -11.42
N ARG A 3 -7.98 3.33 -11.35
CA ARG A 3 -7.03 3.04 -12.45
C ARG A 3 -7.12 1.59 -12.94
N TRP A 4 -7.10 0.63 -12.01
CA TRP A 4 -7.36 -0.79 -12.29
C TRP A 4 -8.60 -0.98 -13.18
N LYS A 5 -9.72 -0.31 -12.85
CA LYS A 5 -10.99 -0.57 -13.51
C LYS A 5 -11.02 -0.02 -14.94
N GLN A 6 -10.27 1.05 -15.22
CA GLN A 6 -10.06 1.54 -16.59
C GLN A 6 -9.25 0.53 -17.40
N ASP A 7 -8.15 0.03 -16.81
CA ASP A 7 -7.27 -0.96 -17.43
C ASP A 7 -8.03 -2.25 -17.80
N GLN A 8 -8.82 -2.81 -16.87
CA GLN A 8 -9.69 -3.97 -17.14
C GLN A 8 -10.71 -3.78 -18.27
N LEU A 9 -11.08 -2.53 -18.57
CA LEU A 9 -12.04 -2.20 -19.63
C LEU A 9 -11.34 -1.79 -20.94
N GLY A 10 -10.00 -1.84 -20.99
CA GLY A 10 -9.21 -1.47 -22.16
C GLY A 10 -9.15 0.04 -22.42
N PHE A 11 -9.48 0.87 -21.43
CA PHE A 11 -9.36 2.32 -21.55
C PHE A 11 -7.93 2.79 -21.26
N PRO A 12 -7.44 3.84 -21.95
CA PRO A 12 -6.15 4.44 -21.62
C PRO A 12 -6.20 5.10 -20.24
N ASP A 13 -5.07 5.09 -19.54
CA ASP A 13 -4.91 5.78 -18.26
C ASP A 13 -5.05 7.31 -18.45
N TYR A 14 -5.98 7.91 -17.73
CA TYR A 14 -6.27 9.34 -17.84
C TYR A 14 -6.64 9.96 -16.49
N GLY A 15 -5.82 10.93 -16.05
CA GLY A 15 -6.12 11.75 -14.87
C GLY A 15 -6.03 11.01 -13.52
N LEU A 16 -5.29 9.90 -13.45
CA LEU A 16 -5.16 9.07 -12.24
C LEU A 16 -3.74 9.01 -11.67
N THR A 17 -2.80 9.79 -12.22
CA THR A 17 -1.43 9.94 -11.69
C THR A 17 -1.38 11.07 -10.68
N PHE A 18 -1.48 10.74 -9.40
CA PHE A 18 -1.28 11.69 -8.30
C PHE A 18 0.08 11.47 -7.66
N ALA A 19 0.69 12.55 -7.17
CA ALA A 19 1.84 12.46 -6.30
C ALA A 19 1.37 12.25 -4.85
N ASN A 20 2.08 11.40 -4.12
CA ASN A 20 1.82 11.22 -2.69
C ASN A 20 2.51 12.34 -1.87
N PRO A 21 1.86 12.90 -0.85
CA PRO A 21 2.52 13.77 0.10
C PRO A 21 3.54 12.99 0.94
N ASP A 22 4.40 13.72 1.64
CA ASP A 22 5.18 13.12 2.73
C ASP A 22 4.26 12.87 3.94
N PHE A 23 3.75 11.64 4.03
CA PHE A 23 2.86 11.21 5.11
C PHE A 23 3.53 11.23 6.49
N VAL A 24 4.86 11.08 6.58
CA VAL A 24 5.59 11.16 7.84
C VAL A 24 5.57 12.58 8.38
N THR A 25 5.87 13.55 7.51
CA THR A 25 5.80 14.98 7.86
C THR A 25 4.37 15.41 8.13
N TYR A 26 3.40 14.87 7.38
CA TYR A 26 1.98 15.09 7.63
C TYR A 26 1.57 14.59 9.03
N ALA A 27 1.95 13.39 9.46
CA ALA A 27 1.64 12.91 10.81
C ALA A 27 2.22 13.82 11.91
N LYS A 28 3.47 14.25 11.72
CA LYS A 28 4.18 15.14 12.66
C LYS A 28 3.47 16.49 12.84
N SER A 29 2.86 17.05 11.80
CA SER A 29 2.18 18.35 11.90
C SER A 29 0.93 18.31 12.80
N TYR A 30 0.35 17.13 13.02
CA TYR A 30 -0.76 16.90 13.95
C TYR A 30 -0.32 16.40 15.33
N GLY A 31 1.00 16.36 15.60
CA GLY A 31 1.56 15.82 16.84
C GLY A 31 1.56 14.29 16.92
N ALA A 32 1.30 13.59 15.82
CA ALA A 32 1.42 12.14 15.73
C ALA A 32 2.84 11.72 15.31
N THR A 33 3.15 10.43 15.47
CA THR A 33 4.43 9.86 15.04
C THR A 33 4.28 9.21 13.68
N GLY A 34 5.02 9.68 12.68
CA GLY A 34 5.06 9.08 11.35
C GLY A 34 6.22 8.11 11.17
N HIS A 35 5.96 6.98 10.53
CA HIS A 35 6.94 5.95 10.15
C HIS A 35 6.83 5.69 8.64
N ARG A 36 7.97 5.48 7.97
CA ARG A 36 8.01 5.01 6.58
C ARG A 36 8.72 3.67 6.53
N ILE A 37 8.09 2.71 5.86
CA ILE A 37 8.67 1.39 5.61
C ILE A 37 9.41 1.42 4.28
N GLU A 38 10.70 1.11 4.30
CA GLU A 38 11.53 1.00 3.08
C GLU A 38 11.75 -0.46 2.69
N GLN A 39 11.63 -1.38 3.63
CA GLN A 39 11.81 -2.81 3.43
C GLN A 39 10.77 -3.61 4.20
N SER A 40 10.28 -4.70 3.62
CA SER A 40 9.25 -5.56 4.22
C SER A 40 9.64 -6.09 5.61
N SER A 41 10.93 -6.33 5.84
CA SER A 41 11.48 -6.78 7.13
C SER A 41 11.29 -5.76 8.27
N GLN A 42 11.08 -4.49 7.96
CA GLN A 42 10.90 -3.41 8.94
C GLN A 42 9.47 -3.32 9.47
N LEU A 43 8.49 -3.88 8.76
CA LEU A 43 7.08 -3.70 9.10
C LEU A 43 6.76 -4.19 10.53
N ILE A 44 7.16 -5.42 10.85
CA ILE A 44 6.86 -6.02 12.16
C ILE A 44 7.57 -5.26 13.30
N PRO A 45 8.90 -5.00 13.24
CA PRO A 45 9.58 -4.20 14.26
C PRO A 45 8.99 -2.81 14.49
N VAL A 46 8.57 -2.12 13.41
CA VAL A 46 7.98 -0.77 13.51
C VAL A 46 6.61 -0.80 14.18
N LEU A 47 5.78 -1.78 13.84
CA LEU A 47 4.48 -1.95 14.49
C LEU A 47 4.63 -2.26 15.98
N ASP A 48 5.53 -3.18 16.34
CA ASP A 48 5.82 -3.51 17.74
C ASP A 48 6.30 -2.28 18.53
N ALA A 49 7.17 -1.47 17.93
CA ALA A 49 7.65 -0.23 18.54
C ALA A 49 6.52 0.80 18.72
N ALA A 50 5.65 0.96 17.72
CA ALA A 50 4.50 1.85 17.78
C ALA A 50 3.50 1.43 18.87
N PHE A 51 3.20 0.14 18.98
CA PHE A 51 2.31 -0.37 20.04
C PHE A 51 2.88 -0.13 21.44
N LYS A 52 4.20 -0.31 21.63
CA LYS A 52 4.87 -0.06 22.91
C LYS A 52 4.94 1.43 23.27
N ALA A 53 5.15 2.30 22.28
CA ALA A 53 5.25 3.74 22.48
C ALA A 53 3.90 4.36 22.88
N GLY A 54 2.80 3.82 22.36
CA GLY A 54 1.46 4.35 22.60
C GLY A 54 1.22 5.71 21.94
N GLY A 55 -0.05 6.14 21.91
CA GLY A 55 -0.45 7.35 21.19
C GLY A 55 -0.77 7.07 19.72
N VAL A 56 -0.73 8.12 18.88
CA VAL A 56 -1.13 8.03 17.47
C VAL A 56 0.09 7.86 16.57
N HIS A 57 0.10 6.77 15.82
CA HIS A 57 1.14 6.44 14.86
C HIS A 57 0.57 6.29 13.45
N LEU A 58 1.23 6.90 12.47
CA LEU A 58 0.96 6.70 11.06
C LEU A 58 2.10 5.87 10.47
N VAL A 59 1.77 4.78 9.77
CA VAL A 59 2.74 3.95 9.06
C VAL A 59 2.47 4.07 7.56
N ASP A 60 3.41 4.69 6.85
CA ASP A 60 3.44 4.77 5.40
C ASP A 60 4.11 3.51 4.83
N LEU A 61 3.30 2.66 4.19
CA LEU A 61 3.70 1.36 3.66
C LEU A 61 3.55 1.35 2.12
N PRO A 62 4.66 1.48 1.37
CA PRO A 62 4.63 1.37 -0.09
C PRO A 62 4.18 -0.03 -0.53
N VAL A 63 3.31 -0.08 -1.55
CA VAL A 63 2.78 -1.32 -2.14
C VAL A 63 3.13 -1.35 -3.62
N ASP A 64 3.72 -2.45 -4.07
CA ASP A 64 3.94 -2.72 -5.49
C ASP A 64 2.67 -3.33 -6.12
N TYR A 65 1.90 -2.48 -6.79
CA TYR A 65 0.66 -2.88 -7.46
C TYR A 65 0.89 -3.63 -8.79
N SER A 66 2.12 -3.72 -9.29
CA SER A 66 2.40 -4.48 -10.52
C SER A 66 2.15 -5.98 -10.35
N GLU A 67 2.28 -6.47 -9.12
CA GLU A 67 2.06 -7.89 -8.79
C GLU A 67 0.57 -8.24 -8.65
N ASN A 68 -0.36 -7.29 -8.64
CA ASN A 68 -1.77 -7.57 -8.38
C ASN A 68 -2.38 -8.55 -9.39
N ASN A 69 -2.25 -8.30 -10.70
CA ASN A 69 -2.83 -9.19 -11.71
C ASN A 69 -2.13 -10.55 -11.69
N LYS A 70 -0.80 -10.55 -11.71
CA LYS A 70 0.01 -11.77 -11.72
C LYS A 70 -0.28 -12.67 -10.51
N VAL A 71 -0.23 -12.13 -9.30
CA VAL A 71 -0.36 -12.93 -8.08
C VAL A 71 -1.81 -13.20 -7.72
N LEU A 72 -2.69 -12.18 -7.75
CA LEU A 72 -4.05 -12.30 -7.22
C LEU A 72 -5.07 -12.78 -8.26
N ILE A 73 -4.80 -12.63 -9.56
CA ILE A 73 -5.70 -13.11 -10.63
C ILE A 73 -5.13 -14.39 -11.25
N ASP A 74 -3.94 -14.32 -11.83
CA ASP A 74 -3.41 -15.42 -12.66
C ASP A 74 -2.94 -16.60 -11.79
N GLU A 75 -2.00 -16.37 -10.88
CA GLU A 75 -1.42 -17.42 -10.03
C GLU A 75 -2.43 -17.99 -9.03
N LEU A 76 -3.23 -17.13 -8.39
CA LEU A 76 -4.25 -17.57 -7.44
C LEU A 76 -5.34 -18.38 -8.16
N GLY A 77 -5.79 -17.93 -9.34
CA GLY A 77 -6.75 -18.66 -10.18
C GLY A 77 -6.26 -20.05 -10.56
N ALA A 78 -4.99 -20.17 -10.95
CA ALA A 78 -4.37 -21.45 -11.31
C ALA A 78 -4.20 -22.43 -10.12
N LYS A 79 -4.34 -21.96 -8.87
CA LYS A 79 -4.27 -22.78 -7.65
C LYS A 79 -5.63 -23.28 -7.16
N VAL A 80 -6.72 -22.85 -7.78
CA VAL A 80 -8.06 -23.35 -7.45
C VAL A 80 -8.28 -24.65 -8.24
N CYS A 81 -8.74 -25.71 -7.57
CA CYS A 81 -9.16 -26.92 -8.28
C CYS A 81 -10.42 -26.61 -9.10
N ASP A 82 -10.41 -26.95 -10.39
CA ASP A 82 -11.64 -26.99 -11.18
C ASP A 82 -12.57 -28.04 -10.56
N LEU A 83 -13.76 -27.60 -10.14
CA LEU A 83 -14.87 -28.47 -9.70
C LEU A 83 -15.57 -29.09 -10.90
#